data_AF-A0A6C0LCA3-F1
#
_entry.id   AF-A0A6C0LCA3-F1
#
_cell.length_a   1.000
_cell.length_b   1.000
_cell.length_c   1.000
_cell.angle_alpha   90.00
_cell.angle_beta   90.00
_cell.angle_gamma   90.00
#
_symmetry.space_group_name_H-M   'P 1'
#
loop_
_entity.id
_entity.type
_entity.pdbx_description
1 polymer ?
#
loop_
_entity_poly.entity_id
_entity_poly.type
_entity_poly.pdbx_seq_one_letter_code
_entity_poly.pdbx_strand_id
1 'polypeptide(L)'
;MYYDEEFYNEMEYEEMDDVSVNKNTRKMAKAMEEAGDKRCHIIERKNKRPITVFSSGSQGSSIRLAVSGAYTNDIVGSAAEDAYFRVSCICGSERKKLFFESPEQYERHFGFEQEKDTKRGLELKKRWAKRASEVKVKSESKPSAIKIH
;
A
#
# COMPACT_ATOMS: atom_id res chain seq x y z
N MET A 1 23.93 -1.23 35.63
CA MET A 1 24.02 0.19 35.20
C MET A 1 22.70 0.51 34.52
N TYR A 2 21.86 1.27 35.22
CA TYR A 2 20.57 1.78 34.75
C TYR A 2 20.85 2.84 33.68
N TYR A 3 20.13 2.81 32.56
CA TYR A 3 20.15 3.89 31.58
C TYR A 3 18.92 4.77 31.79
N ASP A 4 19.14 6.08 31.92
CA ASP A 4 18.18 7.14 32.18
C ASP A 4 16.97 7.15 31.21
N GLU A 5 15.76 7.21 31.78
CA GLU A 5 14.46 7.32 31.11
C GLU A 5 13.93 8.78 31.04
N GLU A 6 14.79 9.80 31.09
CA GLU A 6 14.34 11.20 31.27
C GLU A 6 14.65 12.13 30.08
N PHE A 7 14.12 11.83 28.87
CA PHE A 7 14.22 12.80 27.76
C PHE A 7 12.96 13.00 26.91
N TYR A 8 11.79 12.48 27.27
CA TYR A 8 10.57 12.78 26.52
C TYR A 8 9.37 12.99 27.44
N ASN A 9 9.26 14.18 28.03
CA ASN A 9 7.97 14.72 28.46
C ASN A 9 8.09 16.21 28.82
N GLU A 10 8.11 17.08 27.82
CA GLU A 10 7.62 18.46 27.99
C GLU A 10 7.32 19.05 26.60
N MET A 11 6.13 18.77 26.08
CA MET A 11 5.55 19.62 25.04
C MET A 11 4.04 19.62 25.26
N GLU A 12 3.62 20.52 26.13
CA GLU A 12 2.27 20.99 26.35
C GLU A 12 1.67 21.41 24.99
N TYR A 13 0.64 20.70 24.52
CA TYR A 13 -0.08 21.04 23.29
C TYR A 13 -1.35 21.77 23.66
N GLU A 14 -1.40 23.06 23.30
CA GLU A 14 -2.63 23.83 23.21
C GLU A 14 -3.63 23.12 22.31
N GLU A 15 -4.84 22.99 22.84
CA GLU A 15 -6.02 22.40 22.23
C GLU A 15 -6.42 23.19 20.97
N MET A 16 -6.13 22.63 19.79
CA MET A 16 -6.61 23.20 18.53
C MET A 16 -7.56 22.22 17.84
N ASP A 17 -8.81 22.64 17.83
CA ASP A 17 -9.99 21.87 17.50
C ASP A 17 -10.21 21.69 15.98
N ASP A 18 -11.00 20.67 15.68
CA ASP A 18 -11.34 20.01 14.41
C ASP A 18 -11.69 20.94 13.21
N VAL A 19 -11.64 20.38 11.98
CA VAL A 19 -12.66 20.51 10.90
C VAL A 19 -12.12 20.11 9.51
N SER A 20 -12.80 19.11 8.94
CA SER A 20 -12.90 18.72 7.51
C SER A 20 -12.10 17.49 7.03
N VAL A 21 -12.36 16.34 7.65
CA VAL A 21 -12.23 15.04 6.98
C VAL A 21 -13.39 14.88 5.99
N ASN A 22 -13.10 14.62 4.71
CA ASN A 22 -14.12 14.42 3.67
C ASN A 22 -15.06 13.28 4.09
N LYS A 23 -16.31 13.61 4.46
CA LYS A 23 -17.30 12.68 5.04
C LYS A 23 -17.56 11.43 4.16
N ASN A 24 -17.18 11.49 2.88
CA ASN A 24 -17.41 10.42 1.90
C ASN A 24 -16.50 9.21 2.09
N THR A 25 -15.23 9.38 2.45
CA THR A 25 -14.29 8.24 2.58
C THR A 25 -14.60 7.39 3.81
N ARG A 26 -14.92 8.04 4.94
CA ARG A 26 -15.34 7.36 6.18
C ARG A 26 -16.67 6.62 6.01
N LYS A 27 -17.62 7.20 5.27
CA LYS A 27 -18.90 6.54 4.94
C LYS A 27 -18.70 5.32 4.04
N MET A 28 -17.81 5.39 3.06
CA MET A 28 -17.55 4.27 2.15
C MET A 28 -16.80 3.11 2.85
N ALA A 29 -15.83 3.43 3.70
CA ALA A 29 -15.15 2.42 4.51
C ALA A 29 -16.10 1.76 5.50
N LYS A 30 -16.97 2.54 6.17
CA LYS A 30 -18.03 2.01 7.05
C LYS A 30 -19.05 1.16 6.29
N ALA A 31 -19.45 1.57 5.08
CA ALA A 31 -20.36 0.79 4.24
C ALA A 31 -19.71 -0.51 3.73
N MET A 32 -18.40 -0.53 3.47
CA MET A 32 -17.67 -1.75 3.10
C MET A 32 -17.42 -2.68 4.30
N GLU A 33 -17.23 -2.11 5.49
CA GLU A 33 -17.18 -2.84 6.75
C GLU A 33 -18.55 -3.47 7.05
N GLU A 34 -19.66 -2.74 6.87
CA GLU A 34 -21.03 -3.26 6.92
C GLU A 34 -21.29 -4.32 5.82
N ALA A 35 -20.65 -4.20 4.65
CA ALA A 35 -20.67 -5.22 3.61
C ALA A 35 -19.79 -6.46 3.92
N GLY A 36 -19.07 -6.46 5.04
CA GLY A 36 -18.26 -7.60 5.49
C GLY A 36 -16.93 -7.77 4.75
N ASP A 37 -16.40 -6.74 4.10
CA ASP A 37 -15.12 -6.82 3.40
C ASP A 37 -13.94 -6.83 4.38
N LYS A 38 -13.59 -8.04 4.86
CA LYS A 38 -12.48 -8.33 5.78
C LYS A 38 -11.09 -7.89 5.29
N ARG A 39 -10.99 -7.40 4.06
CA ARG A 39 -9.72 -6.99 3.42
C ARG A 39 -9.59 -5.48 3.27
N CYS A 40 -10.60 -4.71 3.67
CA CYS A 40 -10.52 -3.26 3.82
C CYS A 40 -10.06 -2.92 5.24
N HIS A 41 -9.06 -2.05 5.37
CA HIS A 41 -8.57 -1.62 6.67
C HIS A 41 -8.44 -0.11 6.75
N ILE A 42 -8.69 0.45 7.92
CA ILE A 42 -8.46 1.87 8.19
C ILE A 42 -7.23 1.96 9.09
N ILE A 43 -6.18 2.63 8.61
CA ILE A 43 -5.00 2.93 9.41
C ILE A 43 -5.15 4.36 9.91
N GLU A 44 -5.35 4.49 11.22
CA GLU A 44 -5.36 5.78 11.90
C GLU A 44 -3.92 6.28 12.07
N ARG A 45 -3.72 7.59 11.93
CA ARG A 45 -2.41 8.22 12.04
C ARG A 45 -2.50 9.38 13.02
N LYS A 46 -1.51 9.48 13.90
CA LYS A 46 -1.37 10.62 14.79
C LYS A 46 -1.19 11.89 13.95
N ASN A 47 -2.07 12.86 14.13
CA ASN A 47 -2.05 14.18 13.48
C ASN A 47 -2.14 14.16 11.93
N LYS A 48 -2.62 13.06 11.33
CA LYS A 48 -2.85 12.96 9.88
C LYS A 48 -4.20 12.31 9.60
N ARG A 49 -4.75 12.57 8.40
CA ARG A 49 -6.01 11.95 7.98
C ARG A 49 -5.87 10.41 7.99
N PRO A 50 -6.89 9.69 8.50
CA PRO A 50 -6.91 8.24 8.43
C PRO A 50 -6.91 7.81 6.97
N ILE A 51 -6.24 6.70 6.71
CA ILE A 51 -6.11 6.15 5.36
C ILE A 51 -6.77 4.79 5.29
N THR A 52 -7.55 4.60 4.23
CA THR A 52 -8.15 3.31 3.92
C THR A 52 -7.20 2.54 3.03
N VAL A 53 -6.82 1.34 3.42
CA VAL A 53 -5.97 0.44 2.63
C VAL A 53 -6.70 -0.86 2.34
N PHE A 54 -6.53 -1.34 1.12
CA PHE A 54 -7.07 -2.63 0.70
C PHE A 54 -5.96 -3.67 0.62
N SER A 55 -6.19 -4.79 1.29
CA SER A 55 -5.28 -5.93 1.28
C SER A 55 -5.69 -6.95 0.24
N SER A 56 -4.69 -7.60 -0.33
CA SER A 56 -4.90 -8.77 -1.20
C SER A 56 -4.92 -10.05 -0.38
N GLY A 57 -5.50 -11.09 -0.96
CA GLY A 57 -5.55 -12.43 -0.35
C GLY A 57 -4.21 -13.15 -0.34
N SER A 58 -4.27 -14.43 0.01
CA SER A 58 -3.14 -15.37 -0.09
C SER A 58 -2.78 -15.67 -1.55
N GLN A 59 -1.71 -16.42 -1.75
CA GLN A 59 -1.31 -16.93 -3.07
C GLN A 59 -2.50 -17.58 -3.79
N GLY A 60 -2.65 -17.30 -5.09
CA GLY A 60 -3.79 -17.73 -5.90
C GLY A 60 -4.98 -16.78 -5.91
N SER A 61 -5.00 -15.74 -5.07
CA SER A 61 -6.03 -14.69 -5.12
C SER A 61 -5.70 -13.62 -6.16
N SER A 62 -6.72 -12.99 -6.74
CA SER A 62 -6.53 -11.78 -7.57
C SER A 62 -5.91 -10.64 -6.75
N ILE A 63 -4.95 -9.94 -7.35
CA ILE A 63 -4.31 -8.78 -6.76
C ILE A 63 -5.34 -7.65 -6.70
N ARG A 64 -5.49 -7.07 -5.51
CA ARG A 64 -6.32 -5.92 -5.21
C ARG A 64 -5.44 -4.71 -4.95
N LEU A 65 -5.69 -3.61 -5.65
CA LEU A 65 -4.95 -2.36 -5.49
C LEU A 65 -5.22 -1.74 -4.12
N ALA A 66 -4.16 -1.38 -3.41
CA ALA A 66 -4.24 -0.92 -2.03
C ALA A 66 -4.88 0.46 -1.86
N VAL A 67 -4.92 1.28 -2.92
CA VAL A 67 -5.53 2.62 -2.91
C VAL A 67 -6.99 2.58 -3.38
N SER A 68 -7.23 2.04 -4.58
CA SER A 68 -8.57 2.03 -5.19
C SER A 68 -9.44 0.88 -4.69
N GLY A 69 -8.86 -0.20 -4.17
CA GLY A 69 -9.58 -1.43 -3.87
C GLY A 69 -10.06 -2.21 -5.10
N ALA A 70 -9.65 -1.83 -6.31
CA ALA A 70 -9.98 -2.52 -7.55
C ALA A 70 -9.23 -3.85 -7.67
N TYR A 71 -9.92 -4.88 -8.15
CA TYR A 71 -9.28 -6.17 -8.48
C TYR A 71 -8.66 -6.09 -9.87
N THR A 72 -7.45 -6.61 -9.99
CA THR A 72 -6.73 -6.77 -11.24
C THR A 72 -6.88 -8.21 -11.74
N ASN A 73 -6.55 -8.44 -13.01
CA ASN A 73 -6.55 -9.78 -13.61
C ASN A 73 -5.34 -10.62 -13.15
N ASP A 74 -4.37 -9.99 -12.48
CA ASP A 74 -3.14 -10.62 -12.03
C ASP A 74 -3.34 -11.33 -10.70
N ILE A 75 -2.57 -12.39 -10.48
CA ILE A 75 -2.72 -13.30 -9.34
C ILE A 75 -1.52 -13.18 -8.40
N VAL A 76 -1.78 -13.19 -7.09
CA VAL A 76 -0.75 -13.25 -6.05
C VAL A 76 0.05 -14.55 -6.19
N GLY A 77 1.36 -14.45 -6.32
CA GLY A 77 2.30 -15.55 -6.57
C GLY A 77 2.57 -15.83 -8.05
N SER A 78 1.95 -15.10 -8.98
CA SER A 78 2.31 -15.14 -10.40
C SER A 78 3.52 -14.23 -10.69
N ALA A 79 4.18 -14.45 -11.83
CA ALA A 79 5.26 -13.56 -12.29
C ALA A 79 4.79 -12.13 -12.57
N ALA A 80 3.48 -11.91 -12.75
CA ALA A 80 2.92 -10.57 -12.91
C ALA A 80 2.89 -9.77 -11.59
N GLU A 81 2.98 -10.44 -10.42
CA GLU A 81 3.07 -9.76 -9.13
C GLU A 81 4.27 -8.80 -9.07
N ASP A 82 5.39 -9.14 -9.72
CA ASP A 82 6.61 -8.32 -9.75
C ASP A 82 6.45 -6.99 -10.50
N ALA A 83 5.37 -6.80 -11.27
CA ALA A 83 5.04 -5.50 -11.87
C ALA A 83 4.54 -4.49 -10.82
N TYR A 84 4.02 -4.97 -9.70
CA TYR A 84 3.44 -4.15 -8.64
C TYR A 84 4.44 -3.87 -7.53
N PHE A 85 4.33 -2.69 -6.93
CA PHE A 85 5.07 -2.37 -5.72
C PHE A 85 4.38 -3.01 -4.51
N ARG A 86 4.93 -4.13 -4.05
CA ARG A 86 4.41 -4.89 -2.91
C ARG A 86 4.98 -4.40 -1.58
N VAL A 87 4.09 -4.16 -0.63
CA VAL A 87 4.43 -3.79 0.75
C VAL A 87 3.75 -4.72 1.75
N SER A 88 4.50 -5.19 2.74
CA SER A 88 3.94 -5.91 3.89
C SER A 88 3.62 -4.92 4.99
N CYS A 89 2.34 -4.77 5.33
CA CYS A 89 1.88 -3.91 6.41
C CYS A 89 1.24 -4.77 7.51
N ILE A 90 1.48 -4.41 8.77
CA ILE A 90 0.80 -5.03 9.90
C ILE A 90 -0.48 -4.24 10.10
N CYS A 91 -1.63 -4.87 9.82
CA CYS A 91 -2.92 -4.26 10.04
C CYS A 91 -3.72 -5.17 10.96
N GLY A 92 -3.89 -4.73 12.21
CA GLY A 92 -4.35 -5.58 13.30
C GLY A 92 -3.32 -6.67 13.64
N SER A 93 -3.77 -7.91 13.77
CA SER A 93 -2.95 -9.04 14.23
C SER A 93 -2.17 -9.75 13.12
N GLU A 94 -2.45 -9.46 11.85
CA GLU A 94 -1.89 -10.21 10.72
C GLU A 94 -1.10 -9.31 9.77
N ARG A 95 0.00 -9.84 9.22
CA ARG A 95 0.75 -9.21 8.14
C ARG A 95 -0.05 -9.34 6.84
N LYS A 96 -0.48 -8.21 6.31
CA LYS A 96 -1.21 -8.13 5.03
C LYS A 96 -0.29 -7.65 3.92
N LYS A 97 -0.52 -8.18 2.72
CA LYS A 97 0.16 -7.75 1.50
C LYS A 97 -0.66 -6.66 0.83
N LEU A 98 -0.04 -5.52 0.62
CA LEU A 98 -0.57 -4.37 -0.09
C LEU A 98 0.15 -4.27 -1.43
N PHE A 99 -0.60 -4.01 -2.49
CA PHE A 99 -0.06 -3.84 -3.84
C PHE A 99 -0.37 -2.44 -4.35
N PHE A 100 0.68 -1.74 -4.77
CA PHE A 100 0.62 -0.42 -5.37
C PHE A 100 1.10 -0.48 -6.81
N GLU A 101 0.61 0.41 -7.66
CA GLU A 101 1.06 0.50 -9.05
C GLU A 101 2.47 1.09 -9.15
N SER A 102 2.84 1.96 -8.22
CA SER A 102 4.17 2.54 -8.14
C SER A 102 4.58 2.81 -6.68
N PRO A 103 5.90 2.90 -6.40
CA PRO A 103 6.39 3.33 -5.10
C PRO A 103 5.94 4.76 -4.76
N GLU A 104 5.76 5.66 -5.74
CA GLU A 104 5.25 7.01 -5.45
C GLU A 104 3.79 6.98 -5.02
N GLN A 105 2.99 6.06 -5.57
CA GLN A 105 1.61 5.86 -5.14
C GLN A 105 1.56 5.42 -3.67
N TYR A 106 2.46 4.52 -3.25
CA TYR A 106 2.62 4.16 -1.84
C TYR A 106 2.99 5.37 -0.98
N GLU A 107 4.00 6.14 -1.37
CA GLU A 107 4.48 7.31 -0.61
C GLU A 107 3.38 8.37 -0.41
N ARG A 108 2.69 8.73 -1.50
CA ARG A 108 1.57 9.68 -1.49
C ARG A 108 0.42 9.17 -0.62
N HIS A 109 0.06 7.90 -0.78
CA HIS A 109 -0.99 7.28 0.03
C HIS A 109 -0.58 7.21 1.51
N PHE A 110 0.71 7.00 1.78
CA PHE A 110 1.24 6.99 3.13
C PHE A 110 1.53 8.36 3.74
N GLY A 111 1.35 9.44 2.99
CA GLY A 111 1.68 10.79 3.43
C GLY A 111 3.15 10.91 3.84
N PHE A 112 4.00 10.06 3.24
CA PHE A 112 5.44 10.19 3.26
C PHE A 112 5.78 11.04 2.04
N GLU A 113 5.88 12.35 2.23
CA GLU A 113 6.87 13.09 1.46
C GLU A 113 8.22 12.63 2.00
N GLN A 114 8.73 11.50 1.53
CA GLN A 114 10.15 11.27 1.70
C GLN A 114 10.84 12.41 0.96
N GLU A 115 11.57 13.23 1.72
CA GLU A 115 12.83 13.82 1.28
C GLU A 115 13.37 12.95 0.15
N LYS A 116 13.34 13.48 -1.08
CA LYS A 116 13.72 12.76 -2.31
C LYS A 116 15.18 12.25 -2.30
N ASP A 117 15.90 12.48 -1.20
CA ASP A 117 17.35 12.37 -1.03
C ASP A 117 17.81 11.25 -0.09
N THR A 118 16.93 10.46 0.51
CA THR A 118 17.42 9.27 1.23
C THR A 118 17.87 8.21 0.23
N LYS A 119 19.19 7.93 0.18
CA LYS A 119 19.83 6.91 -0.69
C LYS A 119 19.06 5.57 -0.74
N ARG A 120 18.49 5.16 0.40
CA ARG A 120 17.72 3.92 0.55
C ARG A 120 16.39 3.93 -0.22
N GLY A 121 15.67 5.06 -0.24
CA GLY A 121 14.42 5.20 -0.99
C GLY A 121 14.67 5.15 -2.50
N LEU A 122 15.73 5.82 -2.96
CA LEU A 122 16.15 5.80 -4.36
C LEU A 122 16.56 4.39 -4.82
N GLU A 123 17.29 3.64 -4.00
CA GLU A 123 17.69 2.27 -4.33
C GLU A 123 16.49 1.32 -4.45
N LEU A 124 15.52 1.44 -3.54
CA LEU A 124 14.27 0.66 -3.61
C LEU A 124 13.49 0.95 -4.89
N LYS A 125 13.35 2.25 -5.27
CA LYS A 125 12.70 2.66 -6.51
C LYS A 125 13.40 2.09 -7.74
N LYS A 126 14.74 2.18 -7.80
CA LYS A 126 15.54 1.61 -8.90
C LYS A 126 15.37 0.09 -9.02
N ARG A 127 15.40 -0.63 -7.89
CA ARG A 127 15.24 -2.09 -7.86
C ARG A 127 13.88 -2.52 -8.34
N TRP A 128 12.82 -1.84 -7.91
CA TRP A 128 11.46 -2.10 -8.40
C TRP A 128 11.35 -1.80 -9.90
N ALA A 129 11.84 -0.63 -10.35
CA ALA A 129 11.76 -0.24 -11.76
C ALA A 129 12.43 -1.26 -12.69
N LYS A 130 13.58 -1.82 -12.27
CA LYS A 130 14.25 -2.89 -13.00
C LYS A 130 13.40 -4.16 -13.12
N ARG A 131 12.78 -4.62 -12.03
CA ARG A 131 11.92 -5.81 -12.08
C ARG A 131 10.65 -5.58 -12.89
N ALA A 132 10.02 -4.43 -12.73
CA ALA A 132 8.81 -4.07 -13.45
C ALA A 132 9.06 -4.01 -14.97
N SER A 133 10.23 -3.53 -15.41
CA SER A 133 10.59 -3.55 -16.83
C SER A 133 10.87 -4.97 -17.35
N GLU A 134 11.51 -5.84 -16.56
CA GLU A 134 11.72 -7.25 -16.92
C GLU A 134 10.40 -8.02 -17.11
N VAL A 135 9.37 -7.71 -16.31
CA VAL A 135 8.04 -8.32 -16.46
C VAL A 135 7.35 -7.84 -17.74
N LYS A 136 7.41 -6.54 -18.04
CA LYS A 136 6.83 -5.97 -19.28
C LYS A 136 7.43 -6.62 -20.53
N VAL A 137 8.76 -6.73 -20.59
CA VAL A 137 9.46 -7.38 -21.70
C VAL A 137 9.04 -8.84 -21.88
N LYS A 138 8.81 -9.58 -20.77
CA LYS A 138 8.33 -10.97 -20.82
C LYS A 138 6.86 -11.10 -21.22
N SER A 139 6.02 -10.11 -20.92
CA SER A 139 4.62 -10.10 -21.36
C SER A 139 4.48 -9.79 -22.86
N GLU A 140 5.35 -8.95 -23.41
CA GLU A 140 5.30 -8.56 -24.83
C GLU A 140 5.96 -9.60 -25.77
N SER A 141 6.82 -10.47 -25.23
CA SER A 141 7.58 -11.45 -26.01
C SER A 141 6.89 -12.81 -26.22
N LYS A 142 5.62 -12.98 -25.86
CA LYS A 142 4.85 -14.19 -26.22
C LYS A 142 4.22 -14.03 -27.61
N PRO A 143 4.78 -14.63 -28.68
CA PRO A 143 4.06 -14.70 -29.94
C PRO A 143 2.80 -15.55 -29.76
N SER A 144 1.66 -14.99 -30.14
CA SER A 144 0.39 -15.71 -30.28
C SER A 144 0.55 -16.76 -31.38
N ALA A 145 0.99 -17.96 -31.00
CA ALA A 145 1.01 -19.11 -31.89
C ALA A 145 -0.34 -19.83 -31.80
N ILE A 146 -1.36 -19.27 -32.45
CA ILE A 146 -2.58 -20.00 -32.79
C ILE A 146 -2.33 -20.65 -34.15
N LYS A 147 -1.87 -21.91 -34.15
CA LYS A 147 -1.97 -22.76 -35.34
C LYS A 147 -3.30 -23.51 -35.27
N ILE A 148 -4.25 -23.06 -36.08
CA ILE A 148 -5.47 -23.80 -36.39
C ILE A 148 -5.08 -24.81 -37.48
N HIS A 149 -5.36 -26.09 -37.25
CA HIS A 149 -5.31 -27.15 -38.26
C HIS A 149 -6.68 -27.79 -38.35
#